data_AF-A0A7C4QKJ8-F1
#
_entry.id   AF-A0A7C4QKJ8-F1
#
_cell.length_a   1.000
_cell.length_b   1.000
_cell.length_c   1.000
_cell.angle_alpha   90.00
_cell.angle_beta   90.00
_cell.angle_gamma   90.00
#
_symmetry.space_group_name_H-M   'P 1'
#
loop_
_entity.id
_entity.type
_entity.pdbx_description
1 polymer ?
#
loop_
_entity_poly.entity_id
_entity_poly.type
_entity_poly.pdbx_seq_one_letter_code
_entity_poly.pdbx_strand_id
1 'polypeptide(L)'
;MTTGATPMILPTDLERRRARLGRWLTRGLGVVVEAFFGLIAVLALTGEDPPRPEAWPMLACLGVCLIAVLLAWRWPEAGGAFLVLGALSLAVAAACSSLVFGLGPLGPALALIYPAPFLLVGALSLADARADREAAALERRS
;
A
#
# COMPACT_ATOMS: atom_id res chain seq x y z
N MET A 1 55.64 -15.41 -11.59
CA MET A 1 54.30 -16.03 -11.67
C MET A 1 53.34 -15.15 -10.89
N THR A 2 52.56 -14.34 -11.60
CA THR A 2 51.60 -13.39 -11.01
C THR A 2 50.27 -14.12 -10.79
N THR A 3 49.93 -14.37 -9.53
CA THR A 3 48.63 -14.88 -9.09
C THR A 3 47.56 -13.84 -9.43
N GLY A 4 46.76 -14.13 -10.46
CA GLY A 4 45.58 -13.37 -10.79
C GLY A 4 44.52 -13.58 -9.72
N ALA A 5 44.35 -12.59 -8.83
CA ALA A 5 43.19 -12.50 -7.96
C ALA A 5 41.97 -12.17 -8.83
N THR A 6 41.17 -13.18 -9.16
CA THR A 6 39.84 -12.99 -9.72
C THR A 6 39.02 -12.21 -8.71
N PRO A 7 38.52 -11.01 -9.03
CA PRO A 7 37.62 -10.31 -8.13
C PRO A 7 36.37 -11.17 -7.97
N MET A 8 36.17 -11.69 -6.76
CA MET A 8 34.94 -12.34 -6.34
C MET A 8 33.86 -11.26 -6.32
N ILE A 9 33.20 -11.04 -7.47
CA ILE A 9 32.02 -10.19 -7.57
C ILE A 9 30.93 -10.91 -6.77
N LEU A 10 30.83 -10.56 -5.50
CA LEU A 10 29.85 -11.14 -4.58
C LEU A 10 28.44 -10.81 -5.09
N PRO A 11 27.56 -11.80 -5.31
CA PRO A 11 26.16 -11.58 -5.70
C PRO A 11 25.36 -10.70 -4.71
N THR A 12 25.94 -10.37 -3.55
CA THR A 12 25.27 -9.65 -2.45
C THR A 12 25.00 -8.17 -2.70
N ASP A 13 25.72 -7.48 -3.59
CA ASP A 13 25.50 -6.04 -3.79
C ASP A 13 24.26 -5.73 -4.63
N LEU A 14 23.95 -6.58 -5.61
CA LEU A 14 22.75 -6.43 -6.44
C LEU A 14 21.49 -6.71 -5.62
N GLU A 15 21.51 -7.72 -4.76
CA GLU A 15 20.39 -8.07 -3.88
C GLU A 15 20.12 -6.98 -2.85
N ARG A 16 21.17 -6.44 -2.20
CA ARG A 16 21.03 -5.29 -1.29
C ARG A 16 20.49 -4.05 -2.00
N ARG A 17 20.93 -3.78 -3.23
CA ARG A 17 20.40 -2.66 -4.04
C ARG A 17 18.93 -2.89 -4.40
N ARG A 18 18.54 -4.10 -4.81
CA ARG A 18 17.14 -4.45 -5.10
C ARG A 18 16.24 -4.30 -3.88
N ALA A 19 16.63 -4.81 -2.71
CA ALA A 19 15.86 -4.68 -1.48
C ALA A 19 15.72 -3.22 -1.04
N ARG A 20 16.78 -2.41 -1.18
CA ARG A 20 16.71 -0.96 -0.90
C ARG A 20 15.78 -0.26 -1.90
N LEU A 21 15.87 -0.58 -3.19
CA LEU A 21 15.03 0.00 -4.23
C LEU A 21 13.55 -0.34 -4.01
N GLY A 22 13.24 -1.59 -3.63
CA GLY A 22 11.89 -2.05 -3.29
C GLY A 22 11.26 -1.18 -2.20
N ARG A 23 11.95 -1.01 -1.07
CA ARG A 23 11.47 -0.14 0.02
C ARG A 23 11.24 1.31 -0.40
N TRP A 24 12.11 1.87 -1.25
CA TRP A 24 11.93 3.22 -1.77
C TRP A 24 10.74 3.32 -2.72
N LEU A 25 10.52 2.31 -3.55
CA LEU A 25 9.34 2.24 -4.42
C LEU A 25 8.05 2.11 -3.61
N THR A 26 8.00 1.25 -2.61
CA THR A 26 6.86 1.10 -1.70
C THR A 26 6.52 2.42 -1.01
N ARG A 27 7.54 3.12 -0.48
CA ARG A 27 7.35 4.43 0.18
C ARG A 27 6.92 5.51 -0.80
N GLY A 28 7.58 5.60 -1.96
CA GLY A 28 7.25 6.59 -2.99
C GLY A 28 5.82 6.41 -3.50
N LEU A 29 5.42 5.17 -3.78
CA LEU A 29 4.04 4.85 -4.15
C LEU A 29 3.06 5.18 -3.02
N GLY A 30 3.43 4.88 -1.77
CA GLY A 30 2.67 5.30 -0.59
C GLY A 30 2.43 6.81 -0.54
N VAL A 31 3.45 7.64 -0.77
CA VAL A 31 3.28 9.12 -0.83
C VAL A 31 2.28 9.52 -1.91
N VAL A 32 2.40 8.94 -3.11
CA VAL A 32 1.53 9.28 -4.25
C VAL A 32 0.08 8.93 -3.93
N VAL A 33 -0.16 7.74 -3.36
CA VAL A 33 -1.48 7.28 -2.92
C VAL A 33 -2.01 8.20 -1.81
N GLU A 34 -1.21 8.48 -0.78
CA GLU A 34 -1.58 9.34 0.33
C GLU A 34 -1.97 10.75 -0.15
N ALA A 35 -1.16 11.35 -1.02
CA ALA A 35 -1.40 12.70 -1.54
C ALA A 35 -2.66 12.76 -2.40
N PHE A 36 -2.85 11.80 -3.31
CA PHE A 36 -4.00 11.77 -4.20
C PHE A 36 -5.32 11.54 -3.43
N PHE A 37 -5.37 10.51 -2.60
CA PHE A 37 -6.57 10.18 -1.84
C PHE A 37 -6.80 11.12 -0.65
N GLY A 38 -5.73 11.64 -0.06
CA GLY A 38 -5.81 12.69 0.95
C GLY A 38 -6.40 13.98 0.39
N LEU A 39 -6.04 14.36 -0.84
CA LEU A 39 -6.66 15.50 -1.53
C LEU A 39 -8.16 15.26 -1.74
N ILE A 40 -8.56 14.07 -2.21
CA ILE A 40 -9.99 13.72 -2.35
C ILE A 40 -10.73 13.83 -1.01
N ALA A 41 -10.14 13.31 0.07
CA ALA A 41 -10.73 13.40 1.40
C ALA A 41 -10.88 14.85 1.88
N VAL A 42 -9.87 15.69 1.65
CA VAL A 42 -9.92 17.12 2.00
C VAL A 42 -10.99 17.85 1.19
N LEU A 43 -11.10 17.61 -0.12
CA LEU A 43 -12.13 18.23 -0.96
C LEU A 43 -13.55 17.82 -0.50
N ALA A 44 -13.75 16.56 -0.15
CA ALA A 44 -15.02 16.08 0.39
C ALA A 44 -15.37 16.73 1.75
N LEU A 45 -14.38 16.95 2.62
CA LEU A 45 -14.60 17.52 3.96
C LEU A 45 -14.72 19.05 3.97
N THR A 46 -14.07 19.74 3.03
CA THR A 46 -14.14 21.21 2.91
C THR A 46 -15.44 21.69 2.28
N GLY A 47 -16.27 20.77 1.78
CA GLY A 47 -17.64 21.07 1.34
C GLY A 47 -17.73 21.67 -0.05
N GLU A 48 -16.65 21.64 -0.84
CA GLU A 48 -16.73 21.93 -2.28
C GLU A 48 -17.63 20.90 -2.99
N ASP A 49 -17.62 19.65 -2.53
CA ASP A 49 -18.57 18.59 -2.90
C ASP A 49 -19.02 17.84 -1.63
N PRO A 50 -20.11 18.28 -0.95
CA PRO A 50 -20.52 17.67 0.30
C PRO A 50 -20.94 16.21 0.08
N PRO A 51 -20.34 15.25 0.80
CA PRO A 51 -20.69 13.85 0.66
C PRO A 51 -22.14 13.63 1.08
N ARG A 52 -22.88 12.88 0.28
CA ARG A 52 -24.20 12.39 0.69
C ARG A 52 -24.06 11.52 1.95
N PRO A 53 -25.09 11.42 2.80
CA PRO A 53 -25.04 10.63 4.04
C PRO A 53 -24.49 9.21 3.86
N GLU A 54 -24.76 8.59 2.71
CA GLU A 54 -24.37 7.22 2.38
C GLU A 54 -22.89 7.09 2.01
N ALA A 55 -22.19 8.19 1.72
CA ALA A 55 -20.76 8.20 1.39
C ALA A 55 -19.84 8.32 2.62
N TRP A 56 -20.38 8.65 3.80
CA TRP A 56 -19.60 8.74 5.04
C TRP A 56 -18.87 7.44 5.43
N PRO A 57 -19.48 6.24 5.32
CA PRO A 57 -18.77 4.99 5.59
C PRO A 57 -17.56 4.78 4.67
N MET A 58 -17.66 5.20 3.40
CA MET A 58 -16.57 5.13 2.44
C MET A 58 -15.43 6.10 2.80
N LEU A 59 -15.77 7.33 3.22
CA LEU A 59 -14.79 8.29 3.73
C LEU A 59 -14.10 7.81 5.01
N ALA A 60 -14.83 7.17 5.92
CA ALA A 60 -14.26 6.57 7.12
C ALA A 60 -13.26 5.45 6.77
N CYS A 61 -13.63 4.54 5.85
CA CYS A 61 -12.73 3.50 5.35
C CYS A 61 -11.50 4.08 4.66
N LEU A 62 -11.68 5.17 3.90
CA LEU A 62 -10.58 5.88 3.25
C LEU A 62 -9.61 6.47 4.28
N GLY A 63 -10.13 7.11 5.33
CA GLY A 63 -9.31 7.61 6.44
C GLY A 63 -8.50 6.51 7.12
N VAL A 64 -9.10 5.33 7.34
CA VAL A 64 -8.37 4.16 7.87
C VAL A 64 -7.25 3.73 6.92
N CYS A 65 -7.49 3.71 5.61
CA CYS A 65 -6.46 3.37 4.62
C CYS A 65 -5.30 4.37 4.65
N LEU A 66 -5.56 5.68 4.69
CA LEU A 66 -4.52 6.71 4.79
C LEU A 66 -3.66 6.53 6.05
N ILE A 67 -4.30 6.36 7.21
CA ILE A 67 -3.58 6.10 8.47
C ILE A 67 -2.74 4.80 8.36
N ALA A 68 -3.26 3.76 7.71
CA ALA A 68 -2.55 2.52 7.51
C ALA A 68 -1.34 2.65 6.57
N VAL A 69 -1.38 3.51 5.55
CA VAL A 69 -0.21 3.84 4.71
C VAL A 69 0.88 4.48 5.57
N LEU A 70 0.54 5.45 6.41
CA LEU A 70 1.50 6.06 7.34
C LEU A 70 2.05 5.04 8.34
N LEU A 71 1.21 4.14 8.83
CA LEU A 71 1.62 3.07 9.74
C LEU A 71 2.60 2.10 9.05
N ALA A 72 2.40 1.81 7.77
CA ALA A 72 3.26 0.94 6.97
C ALA A 72 4.68 1.51 6.83
N TRP A 73 4.88 2.82 6.97
CA TRP A 73 6.23 3.40 6.94
C TRP A 73 7.05 3.04 8.16
N ARG A 74 6.41 3.00 9.33
CA ARG A 74 7.07 2.69 10.61
C ARG A 74 7.08 1.20 10.89
N TRP A 75 5.98 0.51 10.60
CA TRP A 75 5.75 -0.91 10.80
C TRP A 75 5.19 -1.53 9.51
N PRO A 76 6.07 -1.92 8.56
CA PRO A 76 5.66 -2.41 7.24
C PRO A 76 4.67 -3.57 7.28
N GLU A 77 4.79 -4.40 8.31
CA GLU A 77 4.02 -5.63 8.46
C GLU A 77 2.62 -5.38 9.02
N ALA A 78 2.54 -4.70 10.18
CA ALA A 78 1.26 -4.32 10.77
C ALA A 78 0.53 -3.33 9.86
N GLY A 79 1.22 -2.29 9.40
CA GLY A 79 0.66 -1.30 8.48
C GLY A 79 0.24 -1.91 7.15
N GLY A 80 1.04 -2.80 6.57
CA GLY A 80 0.66 -3.53 5.35
C GLY A 80 -0.58 -4.40 5.53
N ALA A 81 -0.70 -5.11 6.65
CA ALA A 81 -1.88 -5.90 6.97
C ALA A 81 -3.14 -5.03 7.19
N PHE A 82 -3.01 -3.94 7.96
CA PHE A 82 -4.09 -2.97 8.14
C PHE A 82 -4.51 -2.34 6.82
N LEU A 83 -3.56 -2.07 5.94
CA LEU A 83 -3.84 -1.46 4.64
C LEU A 83 -4.60 -2.42 3.72
N VAL A 84 -4.24 -3.70 3.71
CA VAL A 84 -4.99 -4.72 2.96
C VAL A 84 -6.40 -4.88 3.52
N LEU A 85 -6.55 -5.00 4.84
CA LEU A 85 -7.87 -5.09 5.48
C LEU A 85 -8.72 -3.86 5.20
N GLY A 86 -8.15 -2.66 5.36
CA GLY A 86 -8.80 -1.39 5.07
C GLY A 86 -9.22 -1.28 3.61
N ALA A 87 -8.37 -1.69 2.67
CA ALA A 87 -8.69 -1.68 1.25
C ALA A 87 -9.79 -2.68 0.89
N LEU A 88 -9.84 -3.85 1.53
CA LEU A 88 -10.96 -4.79 1.38
C LEU A 88 -12.26 -4.21 1.94
N SER A 89 -12.21 -3.57 3.12
CA SER A 89 -13.37 -2.87 3.68
C SER A 89 -13.83 -1.73 2.77
N LEU A 90 -12.89 -0.99 2.16
CA LEU A 90 -13.17 0.06 1.18
C LEU A 90 -13.82 -0.51 -0.08
N ALA A 91 -13.39 -1.68 -0.57
CA ALA A 91 -14.00 -2.38 -1.70
C ALA A 91 -15.47 -2.73 -1.41
N VAL A 92 -15.74 -3.27 -0.21
CA VAL A 92 -17.11 -3.60 0.24
C VAL A 92 -17.94 -2.33 0.37
N ALA A 93 -17.42 -1.28 1.00
CA ALA A 93 -18.11 0.00 1.13
C ALA A 93 -18.44 0.62 -0.23
N ALA A 94 -17.51 0.57 -1.18
CA ALA A 94 -17.72 1.04 -2.55
C ALA A 94 -18.76 0.20 -3.30
N ALA A 95 -18.73 -1.13 -3.15
CA ALA A 95 -19.73 -2.03 -3.74
C ALA A 95 -21.13 -1.75 -3.18
N CYS A 96 -21.27 -1.62 -1.85
CA CYS A 96 -22.53 -1.25 -1.22
C CYS A 96 -23.03 0.12 -1.69
N SER A 97 -22.14 1.13 -1.72
CA SER A 97 -22.48 2.47 -2.20
C SER A 97 -22.95 2.44 -3.66
N SER A 98 -22.30 1.64 -4.49
CA SER A 98 -22.70 1.48 -5.89
C SER A 98 -24.11 0.90 -6.05
N LEU A 99 -24.51 -0.04 -5.19
CA LEU A 99 -25.86 -0.60 -5.22
C LEU A 99 -26.90 0.47 -4.84
N VAL A 100 -26.57 1.33 -3.88
CA VAL A 100 -27.45 2.41 -3.41
C VAL A 100 -27.56 3.55 -4.43
N PHE A 101 -26.45 3.94 -5.07
CA PHE A 101 -26.42 5.04 -6.04
C PHE A 101 -26.81 4.64 -7.46
N GLY A 102 -27.04 3.35 -7.73
CA GLY A 102 -27.49 2.90 -9.04
C GLY A 102 -26.46 3.10 -10.15
N LEU A 103 -25.15 2.98 -9.85
CA LEU A 103 -24.05 3.18 -10.81
C LEU A 103 -24.02 2.14 -11.96
N GLY A 104 -24.97 1.20 -11.99
CA GLY A 104 -25.10 0.20 -13.03
C GLY A 104 -23.85 -0.67 -13.19
N PRO A 105 -23.47 -1.05 -14.41
CA PRO A 105 -22.34 -1.95 -14.66
C PRO A 105 -20.97 -1.34 -14.31
N LEU A 106 -20.88 -0.01 -14.14
CA LEU A 106 -19.64 0.66 -13.72
C LEU A 106 -19.37 0.50 -12.22
N GLY A 107 -20.41 0.20 -11.45
CA GLY A 107 -20.36 0.00 -10.01
C GLY A 107 -19.32 -1.00 -9.52
N PRO A 108 -19.38 -2.27 -9.97
CA PRO A 108 -18.41 -3.29 -9.60
C PRO A 108 -16.98 -2.94 -10.03
N ALA A 109 -16.82 -2.29 -11.19
CA ALA A 109 -15.52 -1.86 -11.68
C ALA A 109 -14.90 -0.81 -10.74
N LEU A 110 -15.68 0.19 -10.32
CA LEU A 110 -15.21 1.20 -9.36
C LEU A 110 -14.86 0.59 -8.00
N ALA A 111 -15.65 -0.39 -7.53
CA ALA A 111 -15.37 -1.10 -6.28
C ALA A 111 -14.06 -1.88 -6.28
N LEU A 112 -13.55 -2.27 -7.46
CA LEU A 112 -12.25 -2.93 -7.62
C LEU A 112 -11.11 -1.94 -7.88
N ILE A 113 -11.35 -0.91 -8.69
CA ILE A 113 -10.31 0.06 -9.08
C ILE A 113 -9.93 0.94 -7.89
N TYR A 114 -10.89 1.40 -7.10
CA TYR A 114 -10.66 2.34 -6.01
C TYR A 114 -9.75 1.80 -4.89
N PRO A 115 -9.91 0.56 -4.39
CA PRO A 115 -9.01 -0.02 -3.37
C PRO A 115 -7.68 -0.52 -3.95
N ALA A 116 -7.54 -0.68 -5.28
CA ALA A 116 -6.38 -1.31 -5.89
C ALA A 116 -5.03 -0.65 -5.55
N PRO A 117 -4.88 0.69 -5.53
CA PRO A 117 -3.63 1.34 -5.14
C PRO A 117 -3.24 1.02 -3.69
N PHE A 118 -4.21 0.98 -2.77
CA PHE A 118 -3.97 0.63 -1.37
C PHE A 118 -3.59 -0.85 -1.21
N LEU A 119 -4.26 -1.75 -1.93
CA LEU A 119 -3.89 -3.18 -1.96
C LEU A 119 -2.47 -3.38 -2.49
N LEU A 120 -2.08 -2.64 -3.53
CA LEU A 120 -0.74 -2.71 -4.10
C LEU A 120 0.31 -2.26 -3.09
N VAL A 121 0.13 -1.10 -2.45
CA VAL A 121 1.04 -0.61 -1.40
C VAL A 121 1.09 -1.58 -0.22
N GLY A 122 -0.05 -2.13 0.20
CA GLY A 122 -0.14 -3.07 1.31
C GLY A 122 0.58 -4.38 1.02
N ALA A 123 0.38 -4.93 -0.18
CA ALA A 123 1.06 -6.14 -0.64
C ALA A 123 2.59 -5.94 -0.73
N LEU A 124 3.04 -4.82 -1.29
CA LEU A 124 4.46 -4.48 -1.35
C LEU A 124 5.07 -4.32 0.05
N SER A 125 4.37 -3.64 0.95
CA SER A 125 4.81 -3.47 2.34
C SER A 125 4.94 -4.80 3.09
N LEU A 126 4.01 -5.73 2.87
CA LEU A 126 4.07 -7.08 3.43
C LEU A 126 5.21 -7.91 2.80
N ALA A 127 5.45 -7.77 1.50
CA ALA A 127 6.55 -8.44 0.82
C ALA A 127 7.92 -7.96 1.35
N ASP A 128 8.09 -6.65 1.52
CA ASP A 128 9.29 -6.04 2.09
C ASP A 128 9.53 -6.56 3.53
N ALA A 129 8.49 -6.65 4.36
CA ALA A 129 8.59 -7.16 5.72
C ALA A 129 9.01 -8.63 5.78
N ARG A 130 8.48 -9.47 4.88
CA ARG A 130 8.87 -10.89 4.78
C ARG A 130 10.33 -11.05 4.39
N ALA A 131 10.80 -10.27 3.42
CA ALA A 131 12.20 -10.29 2.99
C ALA A 131 13.14 -9.91 4.15
N ASP A 132 12.77 -8.92 4.96
CA ASP A 132 13.56 -8.50 6.13
C ASP A 132 13.60 -9.60 7.22
N ARG A 133 12.49 -10.34 7.43
CA ARG A 133 12.46 -11.48 8.36
C ARG A 133 13.33 -12.66 7.90
N GLU A 134 13.29 -12.99 6.61
CA GLU A 134 14.10 -14.07 6.04
C GLU A 134 15.59 -13.78 6.16
N ALA A 135 16.01 -12.54 5.87
CA ALA A 135 17.39 -12.10 6.04
C ALA A 135 17.85 -12.23 7.51
N ALA A 136 17.01 -11.79 8.46
CA ALA A 136 17.33 -11.90 9.89
C ALA A 136 17.38 -13.36 10.38
N ALA A 137 16.58 -14.26 9.79
CA ALA A 137 16.59 -15.68 10.15
C ALA A 137 17.86 -16.40 9.67
N LEU A 138 18.41 -16.00 8.51
CA LEU A 138 19.67 -16.53 7.98
C LEU A 138 20.86 -16.12 8.86
N GLU A 139 20.89 -14.86 9.30
CA GLU A 139 21.96 -14.34 10.18
C GLU A 139 21.99 -15.05 11.54
N ARG A 140 20.84 -15.48 12.08
CA ARG A 140 20.78 -16.25 13.33
C ARG A 140 21.27 -17.69 13.20
N ARG A 141 21.39 -18.22 11.97
CA ARG A 141 21.80 -19.61 11.70
C ARG A 141 23.29 -19.73 11.36
N SER A 142 23.97 -18.63 11.04
CA SER A 142 25.41 -18.54 10.83
C SER A 142 26.16 -18.26 12.12
#